data_AF-A0A7S1CIL9-F1
#
_entry.id   AF-A0A7S1CIL9-F1
#
_cell.length_a   1.000
_cell.length_b   1.000
_cell.length_c   1.000
_cell.angle_alpha   90.00
_cell.angle_beta   90.00
_cell.angle_gamma   90.00
#
_symmetry.space_group_name_H-M   'P 1'
#
loop_
_entity.id
_entity.type
_entity.pdbx_description
1 polymer ?
#
loop_
_entity_poly.entity_id
_entity_poly.type
_entity_poly.pdbx_seq_one_letter_code
_entity_poly.pdbx_strand_id
1 'polypeptide(L)'
;ESVSLADAARLLRVRGGAMARCVPDKIKTKMVALMPITEAQATAAVEAARRALPRETADVANINSPGQVVISGTVAGVDAAVEAAKAAGHARRAVPLKVSAPFHCRLMAPAAAELQEALRRVPL
;
A
#
# COMPACT_ATOMS: atom_id res chain seq x y z
N GLU A 1 -23.37 8.25 -11.57
CA GLU A 1 -24.17 7.12 -11.10
C GLU A 1 -23.31 6.09 -10.36
N SER A 2 -23.89 4.95 -9.98
CA SER A 2 -23.22 3.79 -9.37
C SER A 2 -23.26 2.59 -10.33
N VAL A 3 -22.24 1.73 -10.29
CA VAL A 3 -22.20 0.48 -11.09
C VAL A 3 -23.26 -0.53 -10.66
N SER A 4 -23.73 -1.37 -11.60
CA SER A 4 -24.61 -2.50 -11.29
C SER A 4 -23.90 -3.53 -10.40
N LEU A 5 -24.66 -4.34 -9.66
CA LEU A 5 -24.10 -5.42 -8.84
C LEU A 5 -23.31 -6.43 -9.69
N ALA A 6 -23.81 -6.78 -10.87
CA ALA A 6 -23.17 -7.74 -11.76
C ALA A 6 -21.83 -7.21 -12.27
N ASP A 7 -21.77 -5.94 -12.66
CA ASP A 7 -20.53 -5.31 -13.12
C ASP A 7 -19.55 -5.12 -11.98
N ALA A 8 -20.02 -4.71 -10.80
CA ALA A 8 -19.20 -4.62 -9.60
C ALA A 8 -18.52 -5.95 -9.27
N ALA A 9 -19.27 -7.07 -9.29
CA ALA A 9 -18.70 -8.39 -9.03
C ALA A 9 -17.63 -8.80 -10.06
N ARG A 10 -17.85 -8.50 -11.35
CA ARG A 10 -16.86 -8.75 -12.42
C ARG A 10 -15.60 -7.91 -12.23
N LEU A 11 -15.76 -6.61 -11.96
CA LEU A 11 -14.65 -5.69 -11.68
C LEU A 11 -13.83 -6.12 -10.46
N LEU A 12 -14.50 -6.54 -9.38
CA LEU A 12 -13.84 -7.05 -8.17
C LEU A 12 -13.00 -8.31 -8.47
N ARG A 13 -13.51 -9.22 -9.30
CA ARG A 13 -12.75 -10.41 -9.72
C ARG A 13 -11.50 -10.04 -10.53
N VAL A 14 -11.63 -9.12 -11.50
CA VAL A 14 -10.50 -8.61 -12.29
C VAL A 14 -9.47 -7.97 -11.37
N ARG A 15 -9.89 -7.02 -10.54
CA ARG A 15 -9.03 -6.33 -9.57
C ARG A 15 -8.28 -7.30 -8.67
N GLY A 16 -8.98 -8.24 -8.04
CA GLY A 16 -8.38 -9.21 -7.13
C GLY A 16 -7.34 -10.09 -7.82
N GLY A 17 -7.65 -10.59 -9.03
CA GLY A 17 -6.71 -11.37 -9.82
C GLY A 17 -5.49 -10.58 -10.27
N ALA A 18 -5.68 -9.34 -10.71
CA ALA A 18 -4.61 -8.44 -11.13
C ALA A 18 -3.67 -8.11 -9.95
N MET A 19 -4.23 -7.79 -8.78
CA MET A 19 -3.47 -7.51 -7.56
C MET A 19 -2.66 -8.74 -7.11
N ALA A 20 -3.23 -9.95 -7.20
CA ALA A 20 -2.55 -11.18 -6.83
C ALA A 20 -1.32 -11.50 -7.71
N ARG A 21 -1.31 -11.04 -8.97
CA ARG A 21 -0.20 -11.26 -9.92
C ARG A 21 0.77 -10.07 -10.02
N CYS A 22 0.50 -8.96 -9.35
CA CYS A 22 1.30 -7.73 -9.50
C CYS A 22 2.72 -7.84 -8.98
N VAL A 23 2.92 -8.60 -7.90
CA VAL A 23 4.22 -8.74 -7.25
C VAL A 23 4.79 -10.10 -7.61
N PRO A 24 5.95 -10.17 -8.28
CA PRO A 24 6.63 -11.43 -8.52
C PRO A 24 6.97 -12.14 -7.19
N ASP A 25 6.86 -13.47 -7.15
CA ASP A 25 7.10 -14.30 -5.95
C ASP A 25 8.47 -14.07 -5.28
N LYS A 26 9.45 -13.56 -6.04
CA LYS A 26 10.82 -13.31 -5.56
C LYS A 26 10.96 -12.00 -4.77
N ILE A 27 9.97 -11.09 -4.83
CA ILE A 27 10.00 -9.83 -4.11
C ILE A 27 9.28 -10.01 -2.77
N LYS A 28 10.02 -9.88 -1.67
CA LYS A 28 9.42 -9.88 -0.34
C LYS A 28 8.73 -8.54 -0.07
N THR A 29 7.47 -8.60 0.33
CA THR A 29 6.63 -7.41 0.56
C THR A 29 5.89 -7.49 1.89
N LYS A 30 5.45 -6.34 2.40
CA LYS A 30 4.62 -6.29 3.62
C LYS A 30 3.78 -5.01 3.72
N MET A 31 2.87 -5.02 4.68
CA MET A 31 2.15 -3.85 5.17
C MET A 31 2.32 -3.74 6.69
N VAL A 32 2.48 -2.53 7.21
CA VAL A 32 2.69 -2.27 8.65
C VAL A 32 1.81 -1.11 9.09
N ALA A 33 1.03 -1.31 10.15
CA ALA A 33 0.29 -0.24 10.81
C ALA A 33 1.17 0.46 11.86
N LEU A 34 1.31 1.78 11.73
CA LEU A 34 2.04 2.65 12.64
C LEU A 34 1.05 3.39 13.55
N MET A 35 1.32 3.44 14.85
CA MET A 35 0.47 4.13 15.83
C MET A 35 1.19 4.46 17.16
N PRO A 36 0.87 5.59 17.82
CA PRO A 36 0.22 6.74 17.21
C PRO A 36 1.11 7.29 16.08
N ILE A 37 0.57 7.85 15.01
CA ILE A 37 1.32 8.64 14.02
C ILE A 37 0.32 9.46 13.18
N THR A 38 0.67 10.68 12.79
CA THR A 38 -0.12 11.46 11.82
C THR A 38 0.24 11.10 10.38
N GLU A 39 -0.63 11.46 9.43
CA GLU A 39 -0.35 11.31 8.00
C GLU A 39 0.97 12.01 7.61
N ALA A 40 1.15 13.27 8.02
CA ALA A 40 2.35 14.04 7.70
C ALA A 40 3.63 13.36 8.22
N GLN A 41 3.60 12.83 9.45
CA GLN A 41 4.74 12.12 10.04
C GLN A 41 5.04 10.80 9.31
N ALA A 42 4.00 10.05 8.93
CA ALA A 42 4.16 8.81 8.17
C ALA A 42 4.73 9.08 6.78
N THR A 43 4.24 10.11 6.08
CA THR A 43 4.76 10.56 4.79
C THR A 43 6.23 10.95 4.90
N ALA A 44 6.63 11.73 5.93
CA ALA A 44 8.03 12.09 6.14
C ALA A 44 8.93 10.87 6.37
N ALA A 45 8.46 9.86 7.12
CA ALA A 45 9.20 8.61 7.36
C ALA A 45 9.37 7.79 6.08
N VAL A 46 8.31 7.69 5.26
CA VAL A 46 8.35 7.05 3.95
C VAL A 46 9.32 7.75 3.01
N GLU A 47 9.32 9.08 2.97
CA GLU A 47 10.27 9.84 2.16
C GLU A 47 11.71 9.67 2.62
N ALA A 48 11.96 9.63 3.92
CA ALA A 48 13.28 9.34 4.48
C ALA A 48 13.77 7.95 4.07
N ALA A 49 12.91 6.93 4.15
CA ALA A 49 13.20 5.58 3.69
C ALA A 49 13.52 5.52 2.20
N ARG A 50 12.74 6.24 1.37
CA ARG A 50 12.96 6.31 -0.08
C ARG A 50 14.28 7.01 -0.44
N ARG A 51 14.69 8.03 0.32
CA ARG A 51 16.01 8.66 0.16
C ARG A 51 17.14 7.72 0.54
N ALA A 52 16.98 6.97 1.64
CA ALA A 52 17.98 6.02 2.11
C ALA A 52 18.10 4.78 1.20
N LEU A 53 16.99 4.29 0.65
CA LEU A 53 16.90 3.10 -0.19
C LEU A 53 16.14 3.40 -1.50
N PRO A 54 16.76 4.08 -2.48
CA PRO A 54 16.06 4.53 -3.69
C PRO A 54 15.50 3.42 -4.59
N ARG A 55 15.99 2.19 -4.42
CA ARG A 55 15.56 1.00 -5.17
C ARG A 55 14.44 0.22 -4.47
N GLU A 56 14.18 0.52 -3.20
CA GLU A 56 13.14 -0.12 -2.42
C GLU A 56 11.86 0.72 -2.44
N THR A 57 10.72 0.08 -2.18
CA THR A 57 9.41 0.75 -2.15
C THR A 57 8.85 0.78 -0.73
N ALA A 58 8.42 1.95 -0.31
CA ALA A 58 7.50 2.19 0.79
C ALA A 58 6.58 3.33 0.39
N ASP A 59 5.29 3.18 0.64
CA ASP A 59 4.27 4.20 0.40
C ASP A 59 3.28 4.22 1.58
N VAL A 60 2.62 5.35 1.80
CA VAL A 60 1.45 5.42 2.68
C VAL A 60 0.29 4.70 2.00
N ALA A 61 -0.22 3.66 2.65
CA ALA A 61 -1.26 2.78 2.13
C ALA A 61 -2.66 3.20 2.58
N ASN A 62 -2.82 3.49 3.88
CA ASN A 62 -4.12 3.85 4.47
C ASN A 62 -3.93 4.86 5.59
N ILE A 63 -4.76 5.90 5.62
CA ILE A 63 -4.90 6.82 6.74
C ILE A 63 -6.16 6.39 7.49
N ASN A 64 -6.01 5.51 8.46
CA ASN A 64 -7.14 4.87 9.14
C ASN A 64 -7.76 5.79 10.21
N SER A 65 -6.93 6.62 10.85
CA SER A 65 -7.38 7.63 11.82
C SER A 65 -6.30 8.71 11.98
N PRO A 66 -6.57 9.84 12.66
CA PRO A 66 -5.57 10.86 12.95
C PRO A 66 -4.30 10.36 13.66
N GLY A 67 -4.37 9.19 14.31
CA GLY A 67 -3.25 8.54 14.99
C GLY A 67 -2.87 7.18 14.42
N GLN A 68 -3.37 6.77 13.26
CA GLN A 68 -3.00 5.48 12.67
C GLN A 68 -2.86 5.58 11.16
N VAL A 69 -1.68 5.24 10.68
CA VAL A 69 -1.36 5.15 9.26
C VAL A 69 -0.76 3.78 8.96
N VAL A 70 -1.18 3.17 7.86
CA VAL A 70 -0.58 1.94 7.32
C VAL A 70 0.37 2.32 6.21
N ILE A 71 1.56 1.72 6.20
CA ILE A 71 2.52 1.82 5.11
C ILE A 71 2.70 0.46 4.44
N SER A 72 3.02 0.43 3.15
CA SER A 72 3.19 -0.80 2.39
C SER A 72 4.27 -0.70 1.33
N GLY A 73 4.81 -1.85 0.92
CA GLY A 73 5.83 -1.94 -0.11
C GLY A 73 6.73 -3.15 0.06
N THR A 74 7.97 -3.02 -0.40
CA THR A 74 9.05 -4.00 -0.17
C THR A 74 9.36 -4.13 1.33
N VAL A 75 9.80 -5.31 1.77
CA VAL A 75 10.18 -5.51 3.18
C VAL A 75 11.23 -4.49 3.63
N ALA A 76 12.30 -4.31 2.86
CA ALA A 76 13.39 -3.39 3.19
C ALA A 76 12.94 -1.92 3.22
N GLY A 77 12.18 -1.47 2.22
CA GLY A 77 11.65 -0.10 2.21
C GLY A 77 10.72 0.19 3.39
N VAL A 78 9.80 -0.74 3.69
CA VAL A 78 8.88 -0.58 4.83
C VAL A 78 9.63 -0.63 6.15
N ASP A 79 10.63 -1.50 6.32
CA ASP A 79 11.47 -1.52 7.52
C ASP A 79 12.20 -0.19 7.73
N ALA A 80 12.81 0.36 6.68
CA ALA A 80 13.47 1.65 6.77
C ALA A 80 12.49 2.78 7.17
N ALA A 81 11.25 2.75 6.68
CA ALA A 81 10.23 3.73 7.06
C ALA A 81 9.76 3.55 8.51
N VAL A 82 9.59 2.30 8.97
CA VAL A 82 9.28 1.99 10.38
C VAL A 82 10.37 2.53 11.30
N GLU A 83 11.64 2.27 10.97
CA GLU A 83 12.77 2.71 11.79
C GLU A 83 12.93 4.24 11.78
N ALA A 84 12.74 4.90 10.63
CA ALA A 84 12.71 6.35 10.56
C ALA A 84 11.59 6.97 11.43
N ALA A 85 10.39 6.39 11.41
CA ALA A 85 9.27 6.86 12.23
C ALA A 85 9.53 6.67 13.73
N LYS A 86 10.13 5.55 14.15
CA LYS A 86 10.49 5.29 15.55
C LYS A 86 11.63 6.18 16.03
N ALA A 87 12.67 6.35 15.22
CA ALA A 87 13.83 7.17 15.56
C ALA A 87 13.45 8.65 15.74
N ALA A 88 12.46 9.14 14.98
CA ALA A 88 11.89 10.47 15.16
C ALA A 88 10.92 10.58 16.36
N GLY A 89 10.65 9.49 17.08
CA GLY A 89 9.70 9.45 18.19
C GLY A 89 8.23 9.54 17.76
N HIS A 90 7.95 9.42 16.46
CA HIS A 90 6.60 9.60 15.91
C HIS A 90 5.72 8.38 16.07
N ALA A 91 6.26 7.16 15.96
CA ALA A 91 5.50 5.92 16.12
C ALA A 91 6.04 5.05 17.26
N ARG A 92 5.22 4.85 18.30
CA ARG A 92 5.57 3.95 19.41
C ARG A 92 5.38 2.48 19.05
N ARG A 93 4.38 2.17 18.23
CA ARG A 93 4.05 0.80 17.80
C ARG A 93 4.07 0.72 16.28
N ALA A 94 4.61 -0.40 15.80
CA ALA A 94 4.57 -0.82 14.40
C ALA A 94 4.11 -2.28 14.37
N VAL A 95 2.95 -2.54 13.77
CA VAL A 95 2.32 -3.86 13.74
C VAL A 95 2.26 -4.38 12.31
N PRO A 96 3.01 -5.45 11.97
CA PRO A 96 2.89 -6.10 10.68
C PRO A 96 1.49 -6.68 10.47
N LEU A 97 0.91 -6.45 9.29
CA LEU A 97 -0.41 -6.96 8.94
C LEU A 97 -0.30 -8.33 8.27
N LYS A 98 -1.22 -9.24 8.59
CA LYS A 98 -1.32 -10.58 8.00
C LYS A 98 -2.02 -10.51 6.64
N VAL A 99 -1.30 -10.02 5.64
CA VAL A 99 -1.79 -9.85 4.26
C VAL A 99 -0.82 -10.46 3.26
N SER A 100 -1.33 -10.86 2.09
CA SER A 100 -0.55 -11.57 1.07
C SER A 100 0.22 -10.66 0.10
N ALA A 101 -0.04 -9.35 0.10
CA ALA A 101 0.56 -8.42 -0.87
C ALA A 101 0.63 -6.98 -0.29
N PRO A 102 1.45 -6.09 -0.89
CA PRO A 102 1.59 -4.70 -0.43
C PRO A 102 0.53 -3.82 -1.10
N PHE A 103 -0.69 -3.88 -0.61
CA PHE A 103 -1.78 -3.09 -1.20
C PHE A 103 -1.57 -1.59 -1.03
N HIS A 104 -2.14 -0.79 -1.93
CA HIS A 104 -2.07 0.67 -1.92
C HIS A 104 -0.65 1.27 -1.98
N CYS A 105 0.30 0.58 -2.63
CA CYS A 105 1.62 1.15 -2.98
C CYS A 105 1.87 1.12 -4.49
N ARG A 106 2.97 1.75 -4.92
CA ARG A 106 3.36 1.85 -6.34
C ARG A 106 3.61 0.50 -7.02
N LEU A 107 3.89 -0.57 -6.26
CA LEU A 107 3.99 -1.94 -6.80
C LEU A 107 2.64 -2.46 -7.35
N MET A 108 1.51 -1.82 -7.01
CA MET A 108 0.19 -2.18 -7.52
C MET A 108 -0.17 -1.50 -8.86
N ALA A 109 0.74 -0.71 -9.44
CA ALA A 109 0.46 0.01 -10.69
C ALA A 109 -0.02 -0.89 -11.85
N PRO A 110 0.51 -2.11 -12.07
CA PRO A 110 0.00 -3.00 -13.11
C PRO A 110 -1.47 -3.40 -12.91
N ALA A 111 -1.89 -3.65 -11.66
CA ALA A 111 -3.29 -3.96 -11.34
C ALA A 111 -4.21 -2.78 -11.56
N ALA A 112 -3.74 -1.56 -11.27
CA ALA A 112 -4.49 -0.35 -11.55
C ALA A 112 -4.76 -0.19 -13.06
N ALA A 113 -3.76 -0.48 -13.91
CA ALA A 113 -3.92 -0.44 -15.37
C ALA A 113 -4.92 -1.49 -15.88
N GLU A 114 -4.85 -2.73 -15.40
CA GLU A 114 -5.80 -3.81 -15.76
C GLU A 114 -7.24 -3.46 -15.34
N LEU A 115 -7.41 -2.93 -14.11
CA LEU A 115 -8.72 -2.50 -13.63
C LEU A 115 -9.25 -1.30 -14.41
N GLN A 116 -8.40 -0.34 -14.77
CA GLN A 116 -8.81 0.81 -15.56
C GLN A 116 -9.37 0.38 -16.92
N GLU A 117 -8.73 -0.59 -17.58
CA GLU A 117 -9.23 -1.13 -18.84
C GLU A 117 -10.56 -1.87 -18.68
N ALA A 118 -10.74 -2.62 -17.59
CA ALA A 118 -12.02 -3.25 -17.30
C ALA A 118 -13.14 -2.22 -17.02
N LEU A 119 -12.82 -1.13 -16.32
CA LEU A 119 -13.78 -0.05 -16.01
C LEU A 119 -14.30 0.65 -17.27
N ARG A 120 -13.46 0.85 -18.30
CA ARG A 120 -13.88 1.47 -19.57
C ARG A 120 -14.98 0.69 -20.31
N ARG A 121 -15.16 -0.59 -19.97
CA ARG A 121 -16.14 -1.49 -20.60
C ARG A 121 -17.45 -1.57 -19.80
N VAL A 122 -17.53 -0.88 -18.67
CA VAL A 122 -18.72 -0.85 -17.83
C VAL A 122 -19.50 0.43 -18.15
N PRO A 123 -20.79 0.34 -18.53
CA PRO A 123 -21.64 1.51 -18.65
C PRO A 123 -21.85 2.11 -17.25
N LEU A 124 -21.48 3.39 -17.11
CA LEU A 124 -21.72 4.20 -15.92
C LEU A 124 -22.95 5.08 -16.13
#